data_AF-A0A962Y2F9-F1
#
_entry.id   AF-A0A962Y2F9-F1
#
_cell.length_a   1.000
_cell.length_b   1.000
_cell.length_c   1.000
_cell.angle_alpha   90.00
_cell.angle_beta   90.00
_cell.angle_gamma   90.00
#
_symmetry.space_group_name_H-M   'P 1'
#
loop_
_entity.id
_entity.type
_entity.pdbx_description
1 polymer ?
#
loop_
_entity_poly.entity_id
_entity_poly.type
_entity_poly.pdbx_seq_one_letter_code
_entity_poly.pdbx_strand_id
1 'polypeptide(L)'
;MPIVSPVPWRFLLLASVMLCGPFVSAQAVPRPADPADFSIHRLTCESPLRLTHDCSIWQGATRPIAIGDYRMSLAAGGGGRTILVSRVRESMDHNGLAFRTDRIGQSSSQRAIRAIELISTALEDRGVHLQRIRPVQRGRRVDAYYLQFSDNAYDYLKQFTVLESGHW
;
A
#
# COMPACT_ATOMS: atom_id res chain seq x y z
N MET A 1 38.02 53.06 -10.60
CA MET A 1 38.19 53.72 -11.92
C MET A 1 39.11 52.81 -12.73
N PRO A 2 38.79 52.39 -13.97
CA PRO A 2 38.27 53.25 -15.04
C PRO A 2 37.02 52.75 -15.81
N ILE A 3 36.40 53.74 -16.48
CA ILE A 3 35.82 53.79 -17.84
C ILE A 3 34.52 53.02 -18.14
N VAL A 4 33.48 53.84 -18.17
CA VAL A 4 32.16 53.70 -18.79
C VAL A 4 32.28 53.75 -20.32
N SER A 5 31.50 52.93 -21.05
CA SER A 5 30.78 53.41 -22.24
C SER A 5 29.60 52.50 -22.57
N PRO A 6 28.43 53.08 -22.93
CA PRO A 6 27.20 52.37 -23.23
C PRO A 6 27.07 52.08 -24.73
N VAL A 7 26.50 50.92 -25.07
CA VAL A 7 26.02 50.64 -26.42
C VAL A 7 24.50 50.73 -26.40
N PRO A 8 23.87 51.72 -27.06
CA PRO A 8 22.45 51.65 -27.36
C PRO A 8 22.24 50.65 -28.51
N TRP A 9 21.00 50.33 -28.82
CA TRP A 9 20.39 50.51 -30.15
C TRP A 9 19.06 49.79 -30.09
N ARG A 10 18.02 50.62 -30.15
CA ARG A 10 16.63 50.24 -30.33
C ARG A 10 16.50 49.53 -31.67
N PHE A 11 15.97 48.31 -31.67
CA PHE A 11 15.11 47.88 -32.75
C PHE A 11 13.81 47.37 -32.14
N LEU A 12 12.77 48.20 -32.32
CA LEU A 12 11.39 47.77 -32.33
C LEU A 12 11.24 46.68 -33.41
N LEU A 13 10.82 45.49 -33.01
CA LEU A 13 10.05 44.60 -33.86
C LEU A 13 8.89 44.06 -33.03
N LEU A 14 7.78 44.81 -33.10
CA LEU A 14 6.45 44.27 -32.92
C LEU A 14 6.22 43.22 -34.02
N ALA A 15 6.10 41.96 -33.61
CA ALA A 15 5.52 40.91 -34.45
C ALA A 15 4.76 39.93 -33.54
N SER A 16 3.47 40.19 -33.44
CA SER A 16 2.36 39.25 -33.57
C SER A 16 2.49 37.84 -32.99
N VAL A 17 1.54 37.54 -32.10
CA VAL A 17 0.64 36.37 -32.18
C VAL A 17 1.34 35.00 -32.10
N MET A 18 1.29 34.39 -30.92
CA MET A 18 0.40 33.25 -30.67
C MET A 18 0.50 32.85 -29.19
N LEU A 19 -0.55 33.12 -28.44
CA LEU A 19 -0.84 32.44 -27.18
C LEU A 19 -1.13 30.95 -27.49
N CYS A 20 -0.09 30.14 -27.64
CA CYS A 20 -0.21 28.71 -27.34
C CYS A 20 0.28 28.54 -25.90
N GLY A 21 -0.58 28.92 -24.95
CA GLY A 21 -0.43 28.41 -23.60
C GLY A 21 -0.44 26.88 -23.66
N PRO A 22 0.45 26.18 -22.93
CA PRO A 22 0.31 24.75 -22.83
C PRO A 22 -1.09 24.49 -22.27
N PHE A 23 -1.93 23.84 -23.08
CA PHE A 23 -3.10 23.13 -22.58
C PHE A 23 -2.54 22.13 -21.57
N VAL A 24 -2.48 22.54 -20.31
CA VAL A 24 -2.33 21.64 -19.19
C VAL A 24 -3.61 20.83 -19.24
N SER A 25 -3.54 19.68 -19.91
CA SER A 25 -4.57 18.67 -19.83
C SER A 25 -4.70 18.38 -18.34
N ALA A 26 -5.74 18.92 -17.73
CA ALA A 26 -6.22 18.48 -16.44
C ALA A 26 -6.57 17.01 -16.64
N GLN A 27 -5.58 16.14 -16.44
CA GLN A 27 -5.82 14.72 -16.32
C GLN A 27 -6.85 14.62 -15.21
N ALA A 28 -8.02 14.08 -15.55
CA ALA A 28 -9.03 13.78 -14.56
C ALA A 28 -8.34 12.91 -13.52
N VAL A 29 -7.96 13.51 -12.39
CA VAL A 29 -7.42 12.78 -11.25
C VAL A 29 -8.45 11.70 -10.99
N PRO A 30 -8.12 10.40 -11.16
CA PRO A 30 -9.07 9.34 -10.92
C PRO A 30 -9.61 9.57 -9.52
N ARG A 31 -10.89 9.94 -9.43
CA ARG A 31 -11.53 10.12 -8.12
C ARG A 31 -11.31 8.79 -7.40
N PRO A 32 -10.69 8.79 -6.20
CA PRO A 32 -10.58 7.56 -5.44
C PRO A 32 -11.99 7.03 -5.27
N ALA A 33 -12.22 5.80 -5.75
CA ALA A 33 -13.53 5.18 -5.72
C ALA A 33 -14.17 5.37 -4.35
N ASP A 34 -15.43 5.85 -4.36
CA ASP A 34 -16.25 6.03 -3.18
C ASP A 34 -16.18 4.76 -2.31
N PRO A 35 -16.11 4.86 -0.97
CA PRO A 35 -16.06 3.69 -0.11
C PRO A 35 -17.39 2.96 -0.20
N ALA A 36 -17.49 2.00 -1.11
CA ALA A 36 -18.54 1.00 -1.03
C ALA A 36 -18.50 0.38 0.38
N ASP A 37 -19.65 0.36 1.03
CA ASP A 37 -19.86 -0.23 2.34
C ASP A 37 -19.53 -1.73 2.25
N PHE A 38 -18.34 -2.13 2.71
CA PHE A 38 -17.80 -3.49 2.55
C PHE A 38 -18.41 -4.51 3.52
N SER A 39 -19.55 -4.20 4.14
CA SER A 39 -20.09 -4.91 5.29
C SER A 39 -20.75 -6.27 4.97
N ILE A 40 -20.99 -6.61 3.69
CA ILE A 40 -21.81 -7.79 3.33
C ILE A 40 -21.19 -8.71 2.25
N HIS A 41 -20.17 -8.26 1.52
CA HIS A 41 -19.68 -9.00 0.36
C HIS A 41 -18.53 -9.95 0.75
N ARG A 42 -18.60 -11.21 0.31
CA ARG A 42 -17.46 -12.14 0.41
C ARG A 42 -16.25 -11.47 -0.23
N LEU A 43 -15.16 -11.36 0.52
CA LEU A 43 -13.85 -10.98 0.00
C LEU A 43 -13.48 -11.92 -1.15
N THR A 44 -13.50 -11.41 -2.37
CA THR A 44 -12.96 -12.11 -3.53
C THR A 44 -11.79 -11.31 -4.09
N CYS A 45 -11.09 -11.89 -5.05
CA CYS A 45 -10.04 -11.19 -5.78
C CYS A 45 -10.59 -10.10 -6.71
N GLU A 46 -11.89 -10.10 -6.99
CA GLU A 46 -12.51 -9.18 -7.93
C GLU A 46 -13.34 -8.09 -7.24
N SER A 47 -13.82 -8.36 -6.02
CA SER A 47 -14.67 -7.47 -5.26
C SER A 47 -14.26 -7.45 -3.79
N PRO A 48 -14.21 -6.26 -3.16
CA PRO A 48 -14.57 -4.95 -3.70
C PRO A 48 -13.47 -4.23 -4.49
N LEU A 49 -12.25 -4.74 -4.43
CA LEU A 49 -11.08 -4.21 -5.12
C LEU A 49 -10.48 -5.34 -5.95
N ARG A 50 -10.13 -5.05 -7.20
CA ARG A 50 -9.48 -6.03 -8.08
C ARG A 50 -8.04 -6.26 -7.64
N LEU A 51 -7.81 -7.39 -6.98
CA LEU A 51 -6.52 -7.94 -6.60
C LEU A 51 -6.05 -8.89 -7.71
N THR A 52 -4.99 -8.51 -8.41
CA THR A 52 -4.45 -9.25 -9.56
C THR A 52 -3.23 -10.08 -9.21
N HIS A 53 -2.60 -9.84 -8.06
CA HIS A 53 -1.41 -10.54 -7.61
C HIS A 53 -1.68 -11.35 -6.35
N ASP A 54 -1.22 -12.61 -6.38
CA ASP A 54 -1.20 -13.55 -5.27
C ASP A 54 -2.54 -13.58 -4.50
N CYS A 55 -3.60 -13.65 -5.29
CA CYS A 55 -4.97 -13.76 -4.83
C CYS A 55 -5.63 -15.01 -5.43
N SER A 56 -6.31 -15.77 -4.58
CA SER A 56 -7.15 -16.90 -4.96
C SER A 56 -8.60 -16.58 -4.64
N ILE A 57 -9.51 -16.87 -5.57
CA ILE A 57 -10.95 -16.66 -5.39
C ILE A 57 -11.48 -17.38 -4.14
N TRP A 58 -10.87 -18.52 -3.79
CA TRP A 58 -11.28 -19.33 -2.65
C TRP A 58 -10.56 -18.97 -1.35
N GLN A 59 -9.28 -18.62 -1.44
CA GLN A 59 -8.42 -18.47 -0.26
C GLN A 59 -8.16 -17.00 0.10
N GLY A 60 -8.51 -16.05 -0.77
CA GLY A 60 -8.17 -14.64 -0.63
C GLY A 60 -6.68 -14.42 -0.91
N ALA A 61 -6.01 -13.67 -0.05
CA ALA A 61 -4.57 -13.45 -0.13
C ALA A 61 -3.77 -14.75 0.05
N THR A 62 -2.81 -15.01 -0.85
CA THR A 62 -2.06 -16.28 -0.87
C THR A 62 -0.56 -16.12 -0.67
N ARG A 63 0.05 -14.94 -0.85
CA ARG A 63 1.50 -14.80 -0.65
C ARG A 63 1.84 -14.81 0.83
N PRO A 64 2.55 -15.82 1.35
CA PRO A 64 2.97 -15.81 2.74
C PRO A 64 4.16 -14.87 2.91
N ILE A 65 4.10 -13.97 3.89
CA ILE A 65 5.25 -13.16 4.29
C ILE A 65 5.48 -13.26 5.80
N ALA A 66 6.70 -12.98 6.23
CA ALA A 66 7.03 -12.78 7.64
C ALA A 66 7.78 -11.46 7.84
N ILE A 67 7.30 -10.63 8.78
CA ILE A 67 7.94 -9.37 9.15
C ILE A 67 7.94 -9.23 10.68
N GLY A 68 9.13 -9.09 11.25
CA GLY A 68 9.31 -9.18 12.70
C GLY A 68 8.76 -10.49 13.27
N ASP A 69 7.96 -10.37 14.33
CA ASP A 69 7.30 -11.51 14.99
C ASP A 69 6.00 -11.96 14.31
N TYR A 70 5.66 -11.47 13.11
CA TYR A 70 4.35 -11.71 12.50
C TYR A 70 4.46 -12.46 11.18
N ARG A 71 3.56 -13.44 10.99
CA ARG A 71 3.29 -14.10 9.70
C ARG A 71 1.92 -13.70 9.22
N MET A 72 1.79 -13.48 7.91
CA MET A 72 0.52 -13.11 7.29
C MET A 72 0.49 -13.48 5.82
N SER A 73 -0.69 -13.37 5.21
CA SER A 73 -0.88 -13.55 3.78
C SER A 73 -1.22 -12.24 3.09
N LEU A 74 -0.55 -11.97 1.98
CA LEU A 74 -0.73 -10.80 1.14
C LEU A 74 -1.36 -11.14 -0.22
N ALA A 75 -2.17 -10.22 -0.71
CA ALA A 75 -2.53 -10.07 -2.12
C ALA A 75 -2.40 -8.59 -2.49
N ALA A 76 -2.26 -8.30 -3.77
CA ALA A 76 -2.16 -6.92 -4.24
C ALA A 76 -2.98 -6.66 -5.50
N GLY A 77 -3.41 -5.40 -5.67
CA GLY A 77 -3.94 -4.90 -6.94
C GLY A 77 -2.84 -4.67 -7.97
N GLY A 78 -3.22 -4.43 -9.23
CA GLY A 78 -2.27 -4.41 -10.37
C GLY A 78 -1.15 -3.37 -10.29
N GLY A 79 -1.34 -2.28 -9.55
CA GLY A 79 -0.29 -1.28 -9.31
C GLY A 79 0.57 -1.55 -8.07
N GLY A 80 0.32 -2.62 -7.31
CA GLY A 80 1.05 -2.93 -6.07
C GLY A 80 0.85 -1.94 -4.91
N ARG A 81 0.06 -0.87 -5.12
CA ARG A 81 -0.24 0.16 -4.11
C ARG A 81 -1.33 -0.25 -3.12
N THR A 82 -2.22 -1.14 -3.55
CA THR A 82 -3.34 -1.64 -2.75
C THR A 82 -3.01 -3.05 -2.31
N ILE A 83 -2.87 -3.25 -1.00
CA ILE A 83 -2.49 -4.53 -0.39
C ILE A 83 -3.65 -5.04 0.45
N LEU A 84 -4.03 -6.31 0.27
CA LEU A 84 -4.89 -7.03 1.21
C LEU A 84 -4.01 -7.82 2.16
N VAL A 85 -4.10 -7.51 3.46
CA VAL A 85 -3.46 -8.27 4.53
C VAL A 85 -4.51 -9.14 5.21
N SER A 86 -4.24 -10.45 5.30
CA SER A 86 -5.11 -11.38 6.00
C SER A 86 -4.31 -12.42 6.78
N ARG A 87 -5.01 -13.21 7.61
CA ARG A 87 -4.43 -14.34 8.37
C ARG A 87 -3.20 -13.95 9.20
N VAL A 88 -3.24 -12.77 9.81
CA VAL A 88 -2.15 -12.30 10.68
C VAL A 88 -2.08 -13.18 11.92
N ARG A 89 -0.91 -13.77 12.15
CA ARG A 89 -0.58 -14.60 13.32
C ARG A 89 0.80 -14.17 13.82
N GLU A 90 1.06 -14.43 15.08
CA GLU A 90 2.43 -14.32 15.61
C GLU A 90 3.22 -15.55 15.14
N SER A 91 4.43 -15.34 14.64
CA SER A 91 5.38 -16.42 14.36
C SER A 91 5.90 -16.95 15.70
N MET A 92 5.96 -18.27 15.85
CA MET A 92 6.83 -18.85 16.86
C MET A 92 8.28 -18.52 16.46
N ASP A 93 9.11 -18.16 17.43
CA ASP A 93 10.55 -18.15 17.19
C ASP A 93 11.00 -19.59 16.89
N HIS A 94 12.06 -19.74 16.10
CA HIS A 94 12.62 -21.05 15.77
C HIS A 94 13.24 -21.78 16.98
N ASN A 95 13.17 -21.19 18.18
CA ASN A 95 13.73 -21.75 19.41
C ASN A 95 12.68 -22.36 20.35
N GLY A 96 11.39 -22.36 19.98
CA GLY A 96 10.33 -23.03 20.76
C GLY A 96 10.18 -22.53 22.21
N LEU A 97 10.85 -21.43 22.55
CA LEU A 97 11.10 -20.95 23.92
C LEU A 97 10.64 -19.51 24.08
N ALA A 98 9.43 -19.19 23.61
CA ALA A 98 8.71 -18.06 24.16
C ALA A 98 7.23 -18.15 23.81
N PHE A 99 6.47 -18.88 24.63
CA PHE A 99 5.27 -18.24 25.13
C PHE A 99 5.73 -16.94 25.79
N ARG A 100 5.78 -15.82 25.05
CA ARG A 100 5.86 -14.50 25.68
C ARG A 100 4.57 -14.38 26.47
N THR A 101 4.67 -14.68 27.76
CA THR A 101 3.59 -14.73 28.75
C THR A 101 2.82 -13.40 28.83
N ASP A 102 3.38 -12.32 28.29
CA ASP A 102 2.77 -10.98 28.24
C ASP A 102 1.75 -10.76 27.11
N ARG A 103 1.49 -11.74 26.23
CA ARG A 103 0.57 -11.55 25.08
C ARG A 103 -0.72 -12.38 25.14
N ILE A 104 -0.94 -13.11 26.23
CA ILE A 104 -2.21 -13.81 26.50
C ILE A 104 -3.31 -12.76 26.66
N GLY A 105 -4.13 -12.56 25.61
CA GLY A 105 -5.25 -11.61 25.61
C GLY A 105 -5.28 -10.61 24.45
N GLN A 106 -4.27 -10.57 23.57
CA GLN A 106 -4.33 -9.68 22.40
C GLN A 106 -5.41 -10.13 21.42
N SER A 107 -6.28 -9.19 21.04
CA SER A 107 -7.30 -9.46 20.03
C SER A 107 -6.68 -9.68 18.64
N SER A 108 -7.37 -10.41 17.77
CA SER A 108 -6.94 -10.58 16.37
C SER A 108 -6.73 -9.23 15.67
N SER A 109 -7.53 -8.22 16.02
CA SER A 109 -7.41 -6.87 15.47
C SER A 109 -6.14 -6.18 15.95
N GLN A 110 -5.80 -6.26 17.24
CA GLN A 110 -4.58 -5.66 17.78
C GLN A 110 -3.32 -6.24 17.13
N ARG A 111 -3.28 -7.56 16.92
CA ARG A 111 -2.17 -8.23 16.21
C ARG A 111 -2.06 -7.74 14.77
N ALA A 112 -3.19 -7.61 14.07
CA ALA A 112 -3.19 -7.10 12.71
C ALA A 112 -2.70 -5.64 12.63
N ILE A 113 -3.14 -4.77 13.54
CA ILE A 113 -2.69 -3.37 13.56
C ILE A 113 -1.17 -3.27 13.79
N ARG A 114 -0.61 -4.02 14.75
CA ARG A 114 0.84 -4.04 14.98
C ARG A 114 1.63 -4.54 13.78
N ALA A 115 1.13 -5.58 13.10
CA ALA A 115 1.73 -6.06 11.87
C ALA A 115 1.70 -5.00 10.75
N ILE A 116 0.60 -4.24 10.64
CA ILE A 116 0.45 -3.15 9.67
C ILE A 116 1.41 -2.00 9.99
N GLU A 117 1.60 -1.65 11.26
CA GLU A 117 2.58 -0.65 11.69
C GLU A 117 3.99 -1.04 11.26
N LEU A 118 4.40 -2.30 11.50
CA LEU A 118 5.70 -2.81 11.04
C LEU A 118 5.85 -2.75 9.52
N ILE A 119 4.80 -3.07 8.77
CA ILE A 119 4.80 -2.90 7.30
C ILE A 119 5.01 -1.44 6.92
N SER A 120 4.29 -0.50 7.57
CA SER A 120 4.41 0.93 7.29
C SER A 120 5.83 1.41 7.54
N THR A 121 6.39 1.13 8.71
CA THR A 121 7.75 1.53 9.08
C THR A 121 8.79 0.95 8.12
N ALA A 122 8.66 -0.32 7.73
CA ALA A 122 9.60 -0.94 6.78
C ALA A 122 9.56 -0.33 5.37
N LEU A 123 8.46 0.32 5.00
CA LEU A 123 8.23 0.97 3.71
C LEU A 123 8.56 2.48 3.74
N GLU A 124 8.49 3.12 4.91
CA GLU A 124 8.80 4.53 5.09
C GLU A 124 10.25 4.87 4.69
N ASP A 125 11.21 3.98 5.00
CA ASP A 125 12.61 4.11 4.58
C ASP A 125 12.79 4.11 3.05
N ARG A 126 11.76 3.68 2.31
CA ARG A 126 11.71 3.67 0.84
C ARG A 126 10.87 4.79 0.26
N GLY A 127 10.38 5.71 1.09
CA GLY A 127 9.46 6.78 0.67
C GLY A 127 8.05 6.28 0.31
N VAL A 128 7.71 5.05 0.71
CA VAL A 128 6.38 4.47 0.49
C VAL A 128 5.58 4.59 1.77
N HIS A 129 4.56 5.45 1.77
CA HIS A 129 3.79 5.80 2.96
C HIS A 129 2.40 5.17 2.94
N LEU A 130 1.95 4.69 4.10
CA LEU A 130 0.59 4.19 4.29
C LEU A 130 -0.40 5.37 4.31
N GLN A 131 -1.29 5.41 3.34
CA GLN A 131 -2.29 6.47 3.16
C GLN A 131 -3.64 6.13 3.77
N ARG A 132 -4.01 4.83 3.78
CA ARG A 132 -5.32 4.40 4.25
C ARG A 132 -5.30 2.96 4.75
N ILE A 133 -6.02 2.72 5.84
CA ILE A 133 -6.33 1.40 6.37
C ILE A 133 -7.85 1.23 6.32
N ARG A 134 -8.34 0.10 5.79
CA ARG A 134 -9.76 -0.25 5.81
C ARG A 134 -9.94 -1.68 6.31
N PRO A 135 -10.61 -1.90 7.46
CA PRO A 135 -10.92 -3.25 7.90
C PRO A 135 -11.94 -3.88 6.96
N VAL A 136 -11.81 -5.18 6.74
CA VAL A 136 -12.77 -5.97 5.99
C VAL A 136 -13.44 -6.95 6.93
N GLN A 137 -14.76 -6.88 7.00
CA GLN A 137 -15.56 -7.58 7.99
C GLN A 137 -16.30 -8.76 7.36
N ARG A 138 -16.42 -9.83 8.13
CA ARG A 138 -17.32 -10.96 7.86
C ARG A 138 -18.27 -11.07 9.05
N GLY A 139 -19.47 -10.52 8.91
CA GLY A 139 -20.37 -10.32 10.05
C GLY A 139 -19.74 -9.37 11.07
N ARG A 140 -19.63 -9.80 12.34
CA ARG A 140 -19.07 -8.97 13.42
C ARG A 140 -17.54 -9.07 13.57
N ARG A 141 -16.87 -9.90 12.76
CA ARG A 141 -15.42 -10.15 12.88
C ARG A 141 -14.66 -9.46 11.76
N VAL A 142 -13.55 -8.80 12.08
CA VAL A 142 -12.58 -8.34 11.08
C VAL A 142 -11.76 -9.55 10.62
N ASP A 143 -11.79 -9.80 9.31
CA ASP A 143 -11.15 -10.95 8.66
C ASP A 143 -9.84 -10.56 7.97
N ALA A 144 -9.80 -9.33 7.43
CA ALA A 144 -8.66 -8.80 6.70
C ALA A 144 -8.59 -7.27 6.77
N TYR A 145 -7.54 -6.68 6.23
CA TYR A 145 -7.35 -5.24 6.10
C TYR A 145 -6.89 -4.89 4.69
N TYR A 146 -7.54 -3.91 4.06
CA TYR A 146 -7.00 -3.24 2.88
C TYR A 146 -6.12 -2.08 3.31
N LEU A 147 -4.91 -2.06 2.75
CA LEU A 147 -3.93 -1.01 2.92
C LEU A 147 -3.74 -0.30 1.58
N GLN A 148 -3.76 1.03 1.60
CA GLN A 148 -3.44 1.85 0.44
C GLN A 148 -2.14 2.59 0.70
N PHE A 149 -1.16 2.41 -0.16
CA PHE A 149 0.13 3.10 -0.10
C PHE A 149 0.25 4.19 -1.17
N SER A 150 1.17 5.13 -0.92
CA SER A 150 1.53 6.18 -1.88
C SER A 150 2.08 5.62 -3.19
N ASP A 151 2.86 4.55 -3.12
CA ASP A 151 3.50 3.88 -4.26
C ASP A 151 3.46 2.34 -4.12
N ASN A 152 4.10 1.63 -5.04
CA ASN A 152 4.13 0.17 -5.14
C ASN A 152 4.85 -0.47 -3.94
N ALA A 153 4.08 -0.73 -2.88
CA ALA A 153 4.52 -1.45 -1.70
C ALA A 153 4.74 -2.94 -1.98
N TYR A 154 3.98 -3.51 -2.93
CA TYR A 154 3.97 -4.94 -3.16
C TYR A 154 5.31 -5.50 -3.60
N ASP A 155 6.01 -4.79 -4.49
CA ASP A 155 7.33 -5.22 -4.98
C ASP A 155 8.38 -5.33 -3.88
N TYR A 156 8.29 -4.46 -2.88
CA TYR A 156 9.13 -4.54 -1.69
C TYR A 156 8.70 -5.68 -0.76
N LEU A 157 7.40 -5.78 -0.47
CA LEU A 157 6.89 -6.77 0.48
C LEU A 157 7.12 -8.21 0.05
N LYS A 158 7.25 -8.48 -1.25
CA LYS A 158 7.65 -9.79 -1.77
C LYS A 158 9.01 -10.28 -1.26
N GLN A 159 9.92 -9.39 -0.86
CA GLN A 159 11.23 -9.77 -0.33
C GLN A 159 11.13 -10.50 1.03
N PHE A 160 10.03 -10.30 1.75
CA PHE A 160 9.72 -10.98 3.01
C PHE A 160 8.97 -12.30 2.81
N THR A 161 8.89 -12.79 1.57
CA THR A 161 8.20 -14.06 1.27
C THR A 161 8.91 -15.21 1.94
N VAL A 162 8.18 -15.98 2.73
CA VAL A 162 8.73 -17.19 3.38
C VAL A 162 8.40 -18.42 2.56
N LEU A 163 9.40 -19.27 2.35
CA LEU A 163 9.25 -20.58 1.71
C LEU A 163 8.77 -21.58 2.77
N GLU A 164 7.46 -21.69 2.97
CA GLU A 164 6.92 -22.74 3.83
C GLU A 164 5.90 -23.60 3.10
N SER A 165 6.15 -24.91 3.14
CA SER A 165 5.40 -26.00 2.52
C SER A 165 4.16 -26.45 3.32
N GLY A 166 3.70 -25.67 4.29
CA GLY A 166 2.59 -26.03 5.17
C GLY A 166 1.26 -25.50 4.67
N HIS A 167 0.26 -26.37 4.56
CA HIS A 167 -1.14 -25.93 4.57
C HIS A 167 -1.43 -25.25 5.92
N TRP A 168 -1.86 -23.98 5.93
CA TRP A 168 -2.12 -23.18 7.16
C TRP A 168 -3.55 -22.62 7.27
#